data_AF-A0ABC9SUT8-F1
#
_entry.id   AF-A0ABC9SUT8-F1
#
_cell.length_a   1.000
_cell.length_b   1.000
_cell.length_c   1.000
_cell.angle_alpha   90.00
_cell.angle_beta   90.00
_cell.angle_gamma   90.00
#
_symmetry.space_group_name_H-M   'P 1'
#
loop_
_entity.id
_entity.type
_entity.pdbx_description
1 polymer ?
#
loop_
_entity_poly.entity_id
_entity_poly.type
_entity_poly.pdbx_seq_one_letter_code
_entity_poly.pdbx_strand_id
1 'polypeptide(L)' 'MLISELHINNFRSFGYKSQMIETTNLTALIGANSSGKTSLIMALLRLFGQKKYR' A
#
# COMPACT_ATOMS: atom_id res chain seq x y z
N MET A 1 12.01 -0.83 14.04
CA MET A 1 11.58 0.17 13.04
C MET A 1 10.13 -0.13 12.67
N LEU A 2 9.24 0.85 12.75
CA LEU A 2 7.82 0.72 12.42
C LEU A 2 7.48 1.64 11.25
N ILE A 3 6.53 1.24 10.42
CA ILE A 3 5.92 2.14 9.42
C ILE A 3 4.94 3.02 10.21
N SER A 4 5.08 4.34 10.12
CA SER A 4 4.15 5.30 10.73
C SER A 4 3.15 5.84 9.72
N GLU A 5 3.59 6.01 8.48
CA GLU A 5 2.82 6.67 7.43
C GLU A 5 3.24 6.14 6.05
N LEU A 6 2.25 5.96 5.17
CA LEU A 6 2.45 5.54 3.80
C LEU A 6 1.74 6.50 2.85
N HIS A 7 2.49 7.07 1.91
CA HIS A 7 1.94 7.83 0.79
C HIS A 7 1.91 6.99 -0.46
N ILE A 8 0.77 6.93 -1.12
CA ILE A 8 0.59 6.18 -2.35
C ILE A 8 -0.21 6.96 -3.39
N ASN A 9 0.37 7.09 -4.58
CA ASN A 9 -0.27 7.59 -5.79
C ASN A 9 0.28 6.88 -7.01
N ASN A 10 -0.50 6.91 -8.09
CA ASN A 10 -0.12 6.44 -9.41
C ASN A 10 0.49 5.03 -9.41
N PHE A 11 -0.05 4.14 -8.57
CA PHE A 11 0.42 2.76 -8.42
C PHE A 11 -0.75 1.78 -8.49
N ARG A 12 -0.83 1.03 -9.59
CA ARG A 12 -1.92 0.08 -9.87
C ARG A 12 -3.31 0.72 -9.67
N SER A 13 -4.03 0.31 -8.62
CA SER A 13 -5.38 0.74 -8.29
C SER A 13 -5.45 2.14 -7.65
N PHE A 14 -4.32 2.76 -7.36
CA PHE A 14 -4.23 4.10 -6.78
C PHE A 14 -4.03 5.14 -7.89
N GLY A 15 -4.97 6.10 -8.00
CA GLY A 15 -4.93 7.17 -8.99
C GLY A 15 -3.88 8.24 -8.71
N TYR A 16 -3.93 9.35 -9.45
CA TYR A 16 -2.90 10.41 -9.40
C TYR A 16 -2.85 11.18 -8.08
N LYS A 17 -3.98 11.34 -7.38
CA LYS A 17 -4.02 12.02 -6.09
C LYS A 17 -3.38 11.14 -5.01
N SER A 18 -2.41 11.70 -4.28
CA SER A 18 -1.80 11.02 -3.13
C SER A 18 -2.82 10.68 -2.07
N GLN A 19 -2.78 9.43 -1.61
CA GLN A 19 -3.49 8.96 -0.44
C GLN A 19 -2.46 8.72 0.67
N MET A 20 -2.69 9.36 1.81
CA MET A 20 -1.94 9.17 3.04
C MET A 20 -2.64 8.11 3.89
N ILE A 21 -1.89 7.13 4.36
CA ILE A 21 -2.36 6.07 5.24
C ILE A 21 -1.50 6.08 6.50
N GLU A 22 -2.10 6.44 7.62
CA GLU A 22 -1.47 6.31 8.94
C GLU A 22 -1.52 4.85 9.40
N THR A 23 -0.45 4.39 10.02
CA THR A 23 -0.33 3.04 10.55
C THR A 23 0.00 3.06 12.03
N THR A 24 -0.66 2.19 12.78
CA THR A 24 -0.47 2.00 14.23
C THR A 24 -0.05 0.56 14.52
N ASN A 25 0.08 0.19 15.80
CA ASN A 25 0.49 -1.15 16.22
C ASN A 25 -0.42 -2.28 15.68
N LEU A 26 -1.70 -1.98 15.41
CA LEU A 26 -2.62 -2.93 14.79
C LEU A 26 -3.42 -2.21 13.69
N THR A 27 -3.00 -2.40 12.45
CA THR A 27 -3.68 -1.86 11.27
C THR A 27 -4.22 -3.01 10.42
N ALA A 28 -5.50 -2.93 10.06
CA ALA A 28 -6.17 -3.93 9.21
C ALA A 28 -6.60 -3.30 7.88
N LEU A 29 -6.41 -4.05 6.79
CA LEU A 29 -6.87 -3.65 5.45
C LEU A 29 -8.22 -4.30 5.16
N ILE A 30 -9.29 -3.50 5.14
CA ILE A 30 -10.66 -3.95 4.90
C ILE A 30 -11.24 -3.34 3.62
N GLY A 31 -12.32 -3.94 3.10
CA GLY A 31 -13.05 -3.46 1.92
C GLY A 31 -13.41 -4.59 0.97
N ALA A 32 -14.25 -4.28 -0.03
CA ALA A 32 -14.71 -5.24 -1.03
C ALA A 32 -13.57 -5.85 -1.87
N ASN A 33 -13.82 -6.96 -2.56
CA ASN A 33 -12.86 -7.48 -3.53
C ASN A 33 -12.55 -6.42 -4.61
N SER A 34 -11.31 -6.42 -5.09
CA SER A 34 -10.81 -5.42 -6.03
C SER A 34 -10.73 -3.97 -5.50
N SER A 35 -10.88 -3.74 -4.19
CA SER A 35 -10.76 -2.40 -3.57
C SER A 35 -9.32 -1.87 -3.41
N GLY A 36 -8.31 -2.55 -3.96
CA GLY A 36 -6.91 -2.09 -3.90
C GLY A 36 -6.07 -2.61 -2.72
N LYS A 37 -6.62 -3.46 -1.83
CA LYS A 37 -5.87 -4.04 -0.69
C LYS A 37 -4.58 -4.75 -1.11
N THR A 38 -4.66 -5.64 -2.10
CA THR A 38 -3.48 -6.35 -2.63
C THR A 38 -2.50 -5.38 -3.31
N SER A 39 -3.00 -4.33 -3.96
CA SER A 39 -2.16 -3.28 -4.56
C SER A 39 -1.36 -2.55 -3.48
N LEU A 40 -1.94 -2.27 -2.31
CA LEU A 40 -1.25 -1.63 -1.19
C LEU A 40 -0.09 -2.49 -0.65
N ILE A 41 -0.35 -3.79 -0.40
CA ILE A 41 0.69 -4.73 0.05
C ILE A 41 1.82 -4.80 -0.98
N MET A 42 1.49 -4.81 -2.27
CA MET A 42 2.49 -4.83 -3.34
C MET A 42 3.30 -3.53 -3.43
N ALA A 43 2.72 -2.39 -3.08
CA ALA A 43 3.43 -1.11 -3.01
C ALA A 43 4.46 -1.15 -1.88
N LEU A 44 4.05 -1.62 -0.70
CA LEU A 44 4.94 -1.82 0.45
C LEU A 44 6.12 -2.74 0.09
N LEU A 45 5.86 -3.90 -0.50
CA LEU A 45 6.92 -4.80 -0.96
C LEU A 45 7.89 -4.11 -1.93
N ARG A 46 7.36 -3.34 -2.90
CA ARG A 46 8.19 -2.62 -3.87
C ARG A 46 9.04 -1.52 -3.22
N LEU A 47 8.52 -0.79 -2.23
CA LEU A 47 9.27 0.21 -1.46
C LEU A 47 10.48 -0.41 -0.78
N PHE A 48 10.34 -1.63 -0.26
CA PHE A 48 11.44 -2.38 0.37
C PHE A 48 12.24 -3.24 -0.62
N GLY A 49 12.21 -2.91 -1.92
CA GLY A 49 13.05 -3.53 -2.93
C GLY A 49 12.67 -4.97 -3.32
N GLN A 50 11.53 -5.48 -2.85
CA GLN A 50 11.03 -6.78 -3.30
C GLN A 50 10.58 -6.67 -4.76
N LYS A 51 11.41 -7.20 -5.66
CA LYS A 51 11.04 -7.40 -7.06
C LYS A 51 10.06 -8.56 -7.14
N LYS A 52 8.92 -8.32 -7.78
CA LYS A 52 8.14 -9.43 -8.33
C LYS A 52 9.00 -10.05 -9.43
N TYR A 53 9.54 -11.24 -9.18
CA TYR A 53 10.13 -12.06 -10.23
C TYR A 53 9.02 -12.38 -11.23
N ARG A 54 9.15 -11.81 -12.41
CA ARG A 54 8.55 -12.26 -13.67
C ARG A 54 9.66 -12.26 -14.68
#